data_AF-A0A2N2JFQ0-F1
#
_entry.id   AF-A0A2N2JFQ0-F1
#
_cell.length_a   1.000
_cell.length_b   1.000
_cell.length_c   1.000
_cell.angle_alpha   90.00
_cell.angle_beta   90.00
_cell.angle_gamma   90.00
#
_symmetry.space_group_name_H-M   'P 1'
#
loop_
_entity.id
_entity.type
_entity.pdbx_description
1 polymer ?
#
loop_
_entity_poly.entity_id
_entity_poly.type
_entity_poly.pdbx_seq_one_letter_code
_entity_poly.pdbx_strand_id
1 'polypeptide(L)'
;MTTRPETAELLATPSAVDAIDGAPVERTAALPEVLRAMRANARRGMTLIEIMVVVGIMAIIGTALAFGFMEVFGENQGKAAKMQIDTIKMGLDSYYLSHLEYPDSLQTLVDGGKLEEKQLLDPWKQPIVFRLTGPKTYEICSGGEDGSIGGQDDICVVREPKGNR
;
A
#
# COMPACT_ATOMS: atom_id res chain seq x y z
N MET A 1 -12.74 98.77 -29.96
CA MET A 1 -12.22 100.11 -29.61
C MET A 1 -11.35 99.98 -28.37
N THR A 2 -10.06 100.27 -28.51
CA THR A 2 -9.26 101.11 -27.59
C THR A 2 -9.17 100.67 -26.11
N THR A 3 -8.04 100.53 -25.44
CA THR A 3 -6.66 100.99 -25.62
C THR A 3 -5.77 100.22 -24.64
N ARG A 4 -4.55 99.89 -25.05
CA ARG A 4 -3.39 99.65 -24.17
C ARG A 4 -3.04 100.96 -23.44
N PRO A 5 -2.42 100.93 -22.24
CA PRO A 5 -0.93 100.88 -22.17
C PRO A 5 -0.46 99.99 -21.00
N GLU A 6 0.67 99.28 -20.98
CA GLU A 6 2.08 99.57 -21.33
C GLU A 6 2.83 100.47 -20.34
N THR A 7 4.06 100.04 -20.00
CA THR A 7 5.20 100.69 -19.31
C THR A 7 5.28 100.50 -17.77
N ALA A 8 6.40 100.11 -17.16
CA ALA A 8 7.75 99.79 -17.65
C ALA A 8 8.62 99.14 -16.53
N GLU A 9 9.56 98.29 -16.96
CA GLU A 9 10.98 98.20 -16.54
C GLU A 9 11.36 97.88 -15.07
N LEU A 10 12.46 97.21 -14.72
CA LEU A 10 13.60 96.55 -15.39
C LEU A 10 14.58 96.11 -14.25
N LEU A 11 15.51 95.20 -14.56
CA LEU A 11 16.78 94.85 -13.87
C LEU A 11 16.72 93.52 -13.09
N ALA A 12 16.96 92.38 -13.76
CA ALA A 12 18.27 91.70 -13.98
C ALA A 12 18.70 90.82 -12.77
N THR A 13 18.80 89.49 -12.89
CA THR A 13 20.00 88.70 -13.33
C THR A 13 19.75 87.20 -13.00
N PRO A 14 20.70 86.28 -13.26
CA PRO A 14 20.97 85.54 -14.50
C PRO A 14 20.26 84.17 -14.60
N SER A 15 20.18 83.67 -15.84
CA SER A 15 19.75 82.31 -16.22
C SER A 15 20.60 81.21 -15.58
N ALA A 16 19.95 80.18 -15.03
CA ALA A 16 20.56 78.94 -14.56
C ALA A 16 19.99 77.71 -15.27
N VAL A 17 19.58 77.87 -16.54
CA VAL A 17 18.94 76.80 -17.33
C VAL A 17 19.96 75.98 -18.15
N ASP A 18 21.24 76.37 -18.15
CA ASP A 18 22.29 75.72 -18.99
C ASP A 18 23.18 74.69 -18.26
N ALA A 19 22.85 74.26 -17.04
CA ALA A 19 23.87 73.62 -16.18
C ALA A 19 23.62 72.16 -15.73
N ILE A 20 22.72 71.38 -16.34
CA ILE A 20 22.56 69.96 -15.94
C ILE A 20 22.05 69.08 -17.09
N ASP A 21 22.84 69.04 -18.17
CA ASP A 21 22.88 67.91 -19.10
C ASP A 21 23.94 66.92 -18.60
N GLY A 22 23.60 65.63 -18.44
CA GLY A 22 24.61 64.56 -18.34
C GLY A 22 24.68 63.66 -17.10
N ALA A 23 23.64 63.48 -16.28
CA ALA A 23 23.66 62.43 -15.25
C ALA A 23 22.94 61.14 -15.71
N PRO A 24 23.62 59.97 -15.78
CA PRO A 24 22.95 58.70 -16.06
C PRO A 24 22.05 58.35 -14.88
N VAL A 25 20.73 58.32 -15.13
CA VAL A 25 19.75 57.79 -14.16
C VAL A 25 19.87 56.27 -14.17
N GLU A 26 20.89 55.76 -13.48
CA GLU A 26 21.01 54.33 -13.22
C GLU A 26 19.78 53.86 -12.44
N ARG A 27 19.01 52.94 -13.05
CA ARG A 27 17.95 52.19 -12.38
C ARG A 27 18.56 51.41 -11.22
N THR A 28 18.47 51.95 -10.02
CA THR A 28 18.77 51.21 -8.80
C THR A 28 17.62 50.28 -8.47
N ALA A 29 17.67 49.10 -9.07
CA ALA A 29 16.97 47.91 -8.59
C ALA A 29 17.60 47.45 -7.26
N ALA A 30 17.34 48.18 -6.19
CA ALA A 30 17.73 47.79 -4.83
C ALA A 30 16.48 47.28 -4.11
N LEU A 31 16.05 46.06 -4.43
CA LEU A 31 15.27 45.27 -3.48
C LEU A 31 16.14 45.13 -2.21
N PRO A 32 15.64 45.52 -1.02
CA PRO A 32 16.47 45.63 0.17
C PRO A 32 17.12 44.28 0.46
N GLU A 33 18.44 44.26 0.52
CA GLU A 33 19.26 43.08 0.85
C GLU A 33 18.81 42.36 2.12
N VAL A 34 18.12 43.10 3.00
CA VAL A 34 17.48 42.63 4.23
C VAL A 34 16.57 41.41 4.01
N LEU A 35 15.83 41.35 2.89
CA LEU A 35 14.93 40.22 2.56
C LEU A 35 15.68 38.97 2.07
N ARG A 36 16.92 39.12 1.56
CA ARG A 36 17.77 37.99 1.15
C ARG A 36 18.48 37.36 2.35
N ALA A 37 18.89 38.15 3.33
CA ALA A 37 19.59 37.66 4.52
C ALA A 37 18.72 36.73 5.40
N MET A 38 17.41 36.93 5.44
CA MET A 38 16.51 36.13 6.29
C MET A 38 16.21 34.71 5.77
N ARG A 39 16.44 34.41 4.49
CA ARG A 39 16.24 33.06 3.93
C ARG A 39 17.48 32.16 4.05
N ALA A 40 18.62 32.71 4.43
CA ALA A 40 19.89 31.99 4.37
C ALA A 40 20.15 31.05 5.55
N ASN A 41 19.35 31.09 6.63
CA ASN A 41 19.73 30.44 7.89
C ASN A 41 18.68 29.50 8.51
N ALA A 42 18.00 28.71 7.68
CA ALA A 42 17.10 27.66 8.15
C ALA A 42 17.60 26.23 7.84
N ARG A 43 18.88 26.05 7.52
CA ARG A 43 19.47 24.70 7.47
C ARG A 43 19.91 24.29 8.87
N ARG A 44 18.94 23.95 9.72
CA ARG A 44 19.22 23.23 10.97
C ARG A 44 19.71 21.83 10.59
N GLY A 45 20.98 21.55 10.86
CA GLY A 45 21.53 20.20 10.75
C GLY A 45 20.90 19.29 11.81
N MET A 46 20.67 18.02 11.45
CA MET A 46 20.18 17.00 12.37
C MET A 46 21.30 16.63 13.35
N THR A 47 20.98 16.49 14.63
CA THR A 47 22.00 16.17 15.64
C THR A 47 22.33 14.67 15.61
N LEU A 48 23.54 14.28 16.03
CA LEU A 48 23.90 12.86 16.13
C LEU A 48 22.97 12.11 17.10
N ILE A 49 22.59 12.75 18.21
CA ILE A 49 21.69 12.16 19.20
C ILE A 49 20.29 11.89 18.64
N GLU A 50 19.83 12.72 17.70
CA GLU A 50 18.52 12.56 17.05
C GLU A 50 18.48 11.31 16.17
N ILE A 51 19.54 11.05 15.40
CA ILE A 51 19.66 9.79 14.65
C ILE A 51 19.84 8.60 15.61
N MET A 52 20.61 8.74 16.69
CA MET A 52 20.80 7.66 17.67
C MET A 52 19.48 7.23 18.33
N VAL A 53 18.65 8.19 18.74
CA VAL A 53 17.36 7.89 19.36
C VAL A 53 16.41 7.25 18.35
N VAL A 54 16.38 7.72 17.10
CA VAL A 54 15.53 7.14 16.04
C VAL A 54 15.91 5.70 15.74
N VAL A 55 17.20 5.41 15.51
CA VAL A 55 17.64 4.02 15.25
C VAL A 55 17.48 3.14 16.48
N GLY A 56 17.60 3.70 17.68
CA GLY A 56 17.33 3.01 18.94
C GLY A 56 15.86 2.58 19.08
N ILE A 57 14.91 3.49 18.80
CA ILE A 57 13.48 3.17 18.81
C ILE A 57 13.13 2.18 17.68
N MET A 58 13.72 2.34 16.48
CA MET A 58 13.54 1.38 15.39
C MET A 58 14.05 -0.01 15.75
N ALA A 59 15.17 -0.13 16.45
CA ALA A 59 15.68 -1.40 16.93
C ALA A 59 14.71 -2.07 17.93
N ILE A 60 14.17 -1.31 18.88
CA ILE A 60 13.20 -1.81 19.86
C ILE A 60 11.91 -2.27 19.16
N ILE A 61 11.30 -1.42 18.33
CA ILE A 61 10.05 -1.76 17.62
C ILE A 61 10.26 -2.92 16.66
N GLY A 62 11.40 -2.96 15.96
CA GLY A 62 11.76 -4.05 15.04
C GLY A 62 11.76 -5.43 15.71
N THR A 63 12.16 -5.53 16.97
CA THR A 63 12.13 -6.80 17.71
C THR A 63 10.71 -7.28 18.05
N ALA A 64 9.78 -6.36 18.34
CA ALA A 64 8.41 -6.71 18.72
C ALA A 64 7.58 -7.26 17.55
N LEU A 65 7.89 -6.84 16.32
CA LEU A 65 7.16 -7.26 15.12
C LEU A 65 7.44 -8.71 14.69
N ALA A 66 8.49 -9.36 15.23
CA ALA A 66 8.92 -10.68 14.78
C ALA A 66 8.05 -11.84 15.30
N PHE A 67 7.37 -11.69 16.45
CA PHE A 67 6.76 -12.82 17.16
C PHE A 67 5.22 -12.82 17.18
N GLY A 68 4.55 -11.75 16.74
CA GLY A 68 3.12 -11.54 17.03
C GLY A 68 2.10 -12.03 15.99
N PHE A 69 2.53 -12.45 14.81
CA PHE A 69 1.61 -12.73 13.68
C PHE A 69 1.25 -14.20 13.48
N MET A 70 1.76 -15.14 14.27
CA MET A 70 1.49 -16.56 14.02
C MET A 70 0.34 -17.10 14.89
N GLU A 71 0.29 -16.73 16.17
CA GLU A 71 -0.63 -17.36 17.14
C GLU A 71 -2.06 -16.80 17.13
N VAL A 72 -2.26 -15.51 16.78
CA VAL A 72 -3.59 -14.86 16.79
C VAL A 72 -4.53 -15.42 15.71
N PHE A 73 -4.00 -16.20 14.77
CA PHE A 73 -4.77 -16.74 13.66
C PHE A 73 -5.36 -18.14 13.93
N GLY A 74 -4.94 -18.89 14.95
CA GLY A 74 -5.27 -20.32 15.11
C GLY A 74 -6.76 -20.69 14.99
N GLU A 75 -7.65 -20.08 15.80
CA GLU A 75 -9.10 -20.40 15.74
C GLU A 75 -9.76 -19.94 14.43
N ASN A 76 -9.31 -18.81 13.88
CA ASN A 76 -9.81 -18.30 12.60
C ASN A 76 -9.30 -19.14 11.43
N GLN A 77 -8.11 -19.73 11.54
CA GLN A 77 -7.54 -20.64 10.55
C GLN A 77 -8.33 -21.93 10.46
N GLY A 78 -8.75 -22.54 11.57
CA GLY A 78 -9.60 -23.73 11.51
C GLY A 78 -10.92 -23.50 10.75
N LYS A 79 -11.56 -22.34 10.96
CA LYS A 79 -12.76 -21.94 10.20
C LYS A 79 -12.42 -21.68 8.73
N ALA A 80 -11.29 -21.04 8.44
CA ALA A 80 -10.84 -20.79 7.08
C ALA A 80 -10.54 -22.09 6.30
N ALA A 81 -9.87 -23.05 6.94
CA ALA A 81 -9.60 -24.37 6.37
C ALA A 81 -10.90 -25.09 6.01
N LYS A 82 -11.92 -25.03 6.89
CA LYS A 82 -13.23 -25.59 6.60
C LYS A 82 -13.90 -24.93 5.38
N MET A 83 -13.88 -23.59 5.29
CA MET A 83 -14.42 -22.86 4.14
C MET A 83 -13.69 -23.23 2.83
N GLN A 84 -12.40 -23.48 2.91
CA GLN A 84 -11.60 -23.89 1.78
C GLN A 84 -11.94 -25.31 1.31
N ILE A 85 -12.11 -26.25 2.24
CA ILE A 85 -12.60 -27.60 1.95
C ILE A 85 -13.99 -27.54 1.30
N ASP A 86 -14.88 -26.68 1.80
CA ASP A 86 -16.21 -26.49 1.20
C ASP A 86 -16.13 -25.96 -0.24
N THR A 87 -15.19 -25.05 -0.52
CA THR A 87 -14.93 -24.54 -1.88
C THR A 87 -14.46 -25.65 -2.81
N ILE A 88 -13.53 -26.48 -2.36
CA ILE A 88 -13.04 -27.64 -3.14
C ILE A 88 -14.19 -28.61 -3.40
N LYS A 89 -15.02 -28.90 -2.40
CA LYS A 89 -16.21 -29.73 -2.53
C LYS A 89 -17.17 -29.21 -3.59
N MET A 90 -17.41 -27.91 -3.66
CA MET A 90 -18.23 -27.31 -4.72
C MET A 90 -17.62 -27.54 -6.11
N GLY A 91 -16.30 -27.42 -6.25
CA GLY A 91 -15.57 -27.74 -7.48
C GLY A 91 -15.72 -29.21 -7.89
N LEU A 92 -15.54 -30.12 -6.93
CA LEU A 92 -15.73 -31.56 -7.13
C LEU A 92 -17.16 -31.91 -7.54
N ASP A 93 -18.16 -31.35 -6.86
CA ASP A 93 -19.56 -31.57 -7.21
C ASP A 93 -19.88 -31.03 -8.62
N SER A 94 -19.33 -29.87 -9.01
CA SER A 94 -19.45 -29.34 -10.38
C SER A 94 -18.79 -30.26 -11.41
N TYR A 95 -17.63 -30.83 -11.11
CA TYR A 95 -16.95 -31.77 -11.98
C TYR A 95 -17.77 -33.05 -12.17
N TYR A 96 -18.31 -33.60 -11.07
CA TYR A 96 -19.16 -34.78 -11.08
C TYR A 96 -20.44 -34.58 -11.90
N LEU A 97 -21.05 -33.39 -11.89
CA LEU A 97 -22.22 -33.11 -12.71
C LEU A 97 -21.94 -33.23 -14.22
N SER A 98 -20.70 -33.02 -14.64
CA SER A 98 -20.31 -33.04 -16.07
C SER A 98 -19.75 -34.39 -16.51
N HIS A 99 -19.05 -35.11 -15.61
CA HIS A 99 -18.33 -36.34 -15.93
C HIS A 99 -18.95 -37.59 -15.30
N LEU A 100 -19.90 -37.44 -14.37
CA LEU A 100 -20.50 -38.51 -13.56
C LEU A 100 -19.50 -39.31 -12.71
N GLU A 101 -18.28 -38.78 -12.56
CA GLU A 101 -17.17 -39.34 -11.82
C GLU A 101 -16.38 -38.22 -11.14
N TYR A 102 -15.70 -38.52 -10.03
CA TYR A 102 -14.78 -37.59 -9.39
C TYR A 102 -13.39 -37.66 -10.02
N PRO A 103 -12.64 -36.54 -10.07
CA PRO A 103 -11.28 -36.59 -10.60
C PRO A 103 -10.36 -37.39 -9.67
N ASP A 104 -9.30 -37.97 -10.20
CA ASP A 104 -8.26 -38.66 -9.41
C ASP A 104 -7.43 -37.70 -8.55
N SER A 105 -7.37 -36.42 -8.96
CA SER A 105 -6.59 -35.38 -8.29
C SER A 105 -7.31 -34.04 -8.27
N LEU A 106 -6.99 -33.20 -7.28
CA LEU A 106 -7.51 -31.83 -7.24
C LEU A 106 -6.91 -30.96 -8.36
N GLN A 107 -5.75 -31.32 -8.91
CA GLN A 107 -5.13 -30.56 -10.00
C GLN A 107 -6.02 -30.52 -11.24
N THR A 108 -6.76 -31.59 -11.50
CA THR A 108 -7.74 -31.65 -12.61
C THR A 108 -8.79 -30.54 -12.50
N LEU A 109 -9.15 -30.10 -11.28
CA LEU A 109 -10.06 -28.97 -11.08
C LEU A 109 -9.40 -27.62 -11.39
N VAL A 110 -8.09 -27.50 -11.15
CA VAL A 110 -7.32 -26.30 -11.50
C VAL A 110 -7.17 -26.19 -13.02
N ASP A 111 -6.76 -27.28 -13.66
CA ASP A 111 -6.60 -27.34 -15.12
C ASP A 111 -7.92 -27.12 -15.86
N GLY A 112 -9.03 -27.58 -15.27
CA GLY A 112 -10.39 -27.35 -15.76
C GLY A 112 -10.97 -25.97 -15.43
N GLY A 113 -10.18 -25.07 -14.81
CA GLY A 113 -10.60 -23.70 -14.46
C GLY A 113 -11.70 -23.63 -13.40
N LYS A 114 -11.89 -24.68 -12.60
CA LYS A 114 -12.88 -24.75 -11.52
C LYS A 114 -12.32 -24.24 -10.19
N LEU A 115 -11.00 -24.34 -10.01
CA LEU A 115 -10.27 -23.84 -8.86
C LEU A 115 -8.98 -23.15 -9.32
N GLU A 116 -8.39 -22.36 -8.44
CA GLU A 116 -7.05 -21.81 -8.57
C GLU A 116 -6.05 -22.62 -7.72
N GLU A 117 -4.77 -22.61 -8.10
CA GLU A 117 -3.70 -23.32 -7.37
C GLU A 117 -3.66 -22.98 -5.88
N LYS A 118 -3.84 -21.69 -5.55
CA LYS A 118 -3.85 -21.21 -4.16
C LYS A 118 -5.00 -21.81 -3.33
N GLN A 119 -6.08 -22.24 -3.98
CA GLN A 119 -7.23 -22.83 -3.29
C GLN A 119 -6.96 -24.28 -2.87
N LEU A 120 -5.88 -24.89 -3.36
CA LEU A 120 -5.42 -26.21 -2.93
C LEU A 120 -4.54 -26.17 -1.68
N LEU A 121 -4.22 -24.97 -1.16
CA LEU A 121 -3.38 -24.78 0.02
C LEU A 121 -4.22 -24.27 1.19
N ASP A 122 -4.16 -24.91 2.34
CA ASP A 122 -4.86 -24.49 3.55
C ASP A 122 -4.29 -23.18 4.16
N PRO A 123 -4.87 -22.64 5.24
CA PRO A 123 -4.41 -21.40 5.87
C PRO A 123 -2.96 -21.45 6.38
N TRP A 124 -2.47 -22.63 6.73
CA TRP A 124 -1.08 -22.89 7.12
C TRP A 124 -0.16 -23.13 5.91
N LYS A 125 -0.69 -22.90 4.70
CA LYS A 125 -0.03 -23.07 3.40
C LYS A 125 0.37 -24.51 3.11
N GLN A 126 -0.29 -25.46 3.75
CA GLN A 126 -0.09 -26.89 3.50
C GLN A 126 -1.05 -27.37 2.41
N PRO A 127 -0.63 -28.30 1.54
CA PRO A 127 -1.49 -28.84 0.51
C PRO A 127 -2.64 -29.65 1.11
N ILE A 128 -3.85 -29.41 0.61
CA ILE A 128 -5.02 -30.19 0.99
C ILE A 128 -4.92 -31.60 0.40
N VAL A 129 -5.11 -32.59 1.26
CA VAL A 129 -5.09 -34.00 0.88
C VAL A 129 -6.48 -34.42 0.43
N PHE A 130 -6.56 -34.95 -0.78
CA PHE A 130 -7.77 -35.53 -1.36
C PHE A 130 -7.56 -37.01 -1.63
N ARG A 131 -8.51 -37.83 -1.19
CA ARG A 131 -8.49 -39.28 -1.41
C ARG A 131 -9.86 -39.77 -1.84
N LEU A 132 -9.90 -40.49 -2.96
CA LEU A 132 -11.06 -41.28 -3.35
C LEU A 132 -11.14 -42.51 -2.43
N THR A 133 -12.28 -42.70 -1.78
CA THR A 133 -12.55 -43.88 -0.94
C THR A 133 -13.47 -44.88 -1.64
N GLY A 134 -14.06 -44.48 -2.78
CA GLY A 134 -14.96 -45.29 -3.60
C GLY A 134 -15.55 -44.48 -4.76
N PRO A 135 -16.48 -45.05 -5.55
CA PRO A 135 -16.96 -44.43 -6.80
C PRO A 135 -17.68 -43.09 -6.63
N LYS A 136 -18.29 -42.85 -5.47
CA LYS A 136 -19.01 -41.61 -5.15
C LYS A 136 -18.63 -41.04 -3.79
N THR A 137 -17.56 -41.56 -3.22
CA THR A 137 -17.13 -41.28 -1.86
C THR A 137 -15.68 -40.83 -1.88
N TYR A 138 -15.39 -39.79 -1.13
CA TYR A 138 -14.06 -39.24 -1.04
C TYR A 138 -13.87 -38.60 0.33
N GLU A 139 -12.63 -38.34 0.65
CA GLU A 139 -12.19 -37.63 1.84
C GLU A 139 -11.32 -36.44 1.41
N ILE A 140 -11.55 -35.30 2.05
CA ILE A 140 -10.71 -34.11 1.93
C ILE A 140 -10.22 -33.76 3.34
N CYS A 141 -8.91 -33.60 3.52
CA CYS A 141 -8.29 -33.28 4.80
C CYS A 141 -7.28 -32.13 4.68
N SER A 142 -7.30 -31.23 5.65
CA SER A 142 -6.17 -30.35 5.99
C SER A 142 -5.48 -30.92 7.22
N GLY A 143 -4.15 -30.90 7.22
CA GLY A 143 -3.32 -31.34 8.36
C GLY A 143 -3.21 -30.32 9.48
N GLY A 144 -4.07 -29.31 9.50
CA GLY A 144 -4.11 -28.35 10.60
C GLY A 144 -2.82 -27.55 10.77
N GLU A 145 -2.52 -27.23 12.02
CA GLU A 145 -1.37 -26.39 12.37
C GLU A 145 -0.05 -27.16 12.33
N ASP A 146 -0.09 -28.47 12.62
CA ASP A 146 1.10 -29.32 12.57
C ASP A 146 1.48 -29.76 11.14
N GLY A 147 0.55 -29.61 10.18
CA GLY A 147 0.72 -29.93 8.77
C GLY A 147 0.79 -31.42 8.45
N SER A 148 0.50 -32.28 9.43
CA SER A 148 0.55 -33.73 9.33
C SER A 148 -0.87 -34.31 9.28
N ILE A 149 -1.05 -35.44 8.60
CA ILE A 149 -2.34 -36.14 8.58
C ILE A 149 -2.31 -37.27 9.60
N GLY A 150 -3.40 -37.40 10.37
CA GLY A 150 -3.57 -38.36 11.46
C GLY A 150 -3.42 -37.74 12.84
N GLY A 151 -3.30 -36.41 12.93
CA GLY A 151 -3.29 -35.64 14.16
C GLY A 151 -4.69 -35.42 14.75
N GLN A 152 -4.74 -34.66 15.84
CA GLN A 152 -6.01 -34.25 16.47
C GLN A 152 -6.53 -32.91 15.92
N ASP A 153 -5.66 -32.14 15.29
CA ASP A 153 -5.93 -30.84 14.67
C ASP A 153 -6.34 -30.95 13.20
N ASP A 154 -6.32 -32.16 12.63
CA ASP A 154 -6.84 -32.46 11.30
C ASP A 154 -8.28 -31.98 11.11
N ILE A 155 -8.51 -31.33 9.97
CA ILE A 155 -9.85 -30.90 9.56
C ILE A 155 -10.21 -31.72 8.32
N CYS A 156 -10.91 -32.83 8.57
CA CYS A 156 -11.33 -33.78 7.53
C CYS A 156 -12.84 -33.76 7.29
N VAL A 157 -13.21 -33.87 6.02
CA VAL A 157 -14.60 -34.06 5.58
C VAL A 157 -14.69 -35.29 4.69
N VAL A 158 -15.50 -36.25 5.11
CA VAL A 158 -15.81 -37.46 4.34
C VAL A 158 -17.16 -37.28 3.65
N ARG A 159 -17.20 -37.52 2.34
CA ARG A 159 -18.45 -37.66 1.60
C ARG A 159 -18.90 -39.10 1.60
N GLU A 160 -19.92 -39.39 2.40
CA GLU A 160 -20.62 -40.67 2.39
C GLU A 160 -21.63 -40.75 1.23
N PRO A 161 -21.96 -41.97 0.76
CA PRO A 161 -23.03 -42.13 -0.22
C PRO A 161 -24.36 -41.80 0.47
N LYS A 162 -25.17 -40.92 -0.14
CA LYS A 162 -26.53 -40.67 0.36
C LYS A 162 -27.30 -41.99 0.28
N GLY A 163 -27.58 -42.61 1.43
CA GLY A 163 -28.45 -43.78 1.50
C GLY A 163 -29.86 -43.41 1.04
N ASN A 164 -30.43 -44.22 0.16
CA ASN A 164 -31.83 -44.08 -0.24
C ASN A 164 -32.71 -44.30 1.01
N ARG A 165 -33.31 -43.24 1.54
CA ARG A 165 -34.50 -43.31 2.38
C ARG A 165 -35.71 -42.95 1.54
#